data_AF-A0AA96RF63-F1
#
_entry.id   AF-A0AA96RF63-F1
#
_cell.length_a   1.000
_cell.length_b   1.000
_cell.length_c   1.000
_cell.angle_alpha   90.00
_cell.angle_beta   90.00
_cell.angle_gamma   90.00
#
_symmetry.space_group_name_H-M   'P 1'
#
loop_
_entity.id
_entity.type
_entity.pdbx_description
1 polymer ?
#
loop_
_entity_poly.entity_id
_entity_poly.type
_entity_poly.pdbx_seq_one_letter_code
_entity_poly.pdbx_strand_id
1 'polypeptide(L)' 'MRKLRGLTQQQLAERVHINALSVYRAENGKNISPRTYCLLMAWMDDPDQPAAT' A
#
# COMPACT_ATOMS: atom_id res chain seq x y z
N MET A 1 8.01 -3.54 -2.01
CA MET A 1 8.43 -3.74 -0.59
C MET A 1 7.58 -4.75 0.18
N ARG A 2 6.27 -4.90 -0.04
CA ARG A 2 5.42 -5.85 0.72
C ARG A 2 5.95 -7.29 0.77
N LYS A 3 6.50 -7.78 -0.36
CA LYS A 3 7.03 -9.15 -0.47
C LYS A 3 8.22 -9.39 0.45
N LEU A 4 9.08 -8.38 0.64
CA LEU A 4 10.21 -8.44 1.57
C LEU A 4 9.75 -8.53 3.03
N ARG A 5 8.54 -8.05 3.31
CA ARG A 5 7.90 -8.14 4.64
C ARG A 5 6.93 -9.33 4.77
N GLY A 6 6.89 -10.22 3.77
CA GLY A 6 6.01 -11.39 3.77
C GLY A 6 4.51 -11.06 3.66
N LEU A 7 4.15 -9.85 3.24
CA LEU A 7 2.75 -9.40 3.18
C LEU A 7 2.08 -9.74 1.84
N THR A 8 0.82 -10.18 1.91
CA THR A 8 -0.06 -10.28 0.74
C THR A 8 -0.51 -8.89 0.27
N GLN A 9 -1.10 -8.80 -0.93
CA GLN A 9 -1.68 -7.53 -1.42
C GLN A 9 -2.81 -7.04 -0.51
N GLN A 10 -3.65 -7.98 -0.05
CA GLN A 10 -4.77 -7.73 0.87
C GLN A 10 -4.28 -7.15 2.20
N GLN A 11 -3.28 -7.78 2.82
CA GLN A 11 -2.74 -7.33 4.11
C GLN A 11 -2.09 -5.94 4.02
N LEU A 12 -1.37 -5.64 2.93
CA LEU A 12 -0.88 -4.28 2.71
C LEU A 12 -2.04 -3.30 2.59
N ALA A 13 -3.04 -3.64 1.77
CA ALA A 13 -4.19 -2.79 1.53
C ALA A 13 -4.95 -2.46 2.82
N GLU A 14 -5.11 -3.42 3.71
CA GLU A 14 -5.69 -3.25 5.05
C GLU A 14 -4.86 -2.30 5.91
N ARG A 15 -3.52 -2.45 5.92
CA ARG A 15 -2.61 -1.56 6.68
C ARG A 15 -2.62 -0.12 6.21
N VAL A 16 -2.86 0.13 4.93
CA VAL A 16 -2.90 1.50 4.35
C VAL A 16 -4.31 1.97 4.03
N HIS A 17 -5.34 1.25 4.47
CA HIS A 17 -6.75 1.56 4.23
C HIS A 17 -7.11 1.85 2.76
N ILE A 18 -6.62 1.01 1.84
CA ILE A 18 -6.98 1.08 0.41
C ILE A 18 -7.54 -0.26 -0.08
N ASN A 19 -8.00 -0.27 -1.33
CA ASN A 19 -8.42 -1.50 -1.99
C ASN A 19 -7.19 -2.34 -2.43
N ALA A 20 -7.24 -3.67 -2.26
CA ALA A 20 -6.20 -4.59 -2.73
C ALA A 20 -5.94 -4.49 -4.24
N LEU A 21 -6.95 -4.16 -5.04
CA LEU A 21 -6.80 -3.87 -6.46
C LEU A 21 -5.88 -2.67 -6.72
N SER A 22 -5.90 -1.67 -5.84
CA SER A 22 -5.01 -0.50 -5.93
C SER A 22 -3.57 -0.89 -5.65
N VAL A 23 -3.33 -1.80 -4.71
CA VAL A 23 -2.00 -2.41 -4.49
C VAL A 23 -1.56 -3.18 -5.73
N TYR A 24 -2.41 -4.05 -6.29
CA TYR A 24 -2.11 -4.78 -7.52
C TYR A 24 -1.73 -3.83 -8.66
N ARG A 25 -2.52 -2.77 -8.88
CA ARG A 25 -2.25 -1.78 -9.93
C ARG A 25 -0.89 -1.10 -9.73
N ALA A 26 -0.60 -0.67 -8.51
CA ALA A 26 0.69 -0.05 -8.16
C ALA A 26 1.87 -1.00 -8.47
N GLU A 27 1.76 -2.28 -8.09
CA GLU A 27 2.81 -3.28 -8.32
C GLU A 27 3.04 -3.62 -9.80
N ASN A 28 2.03 -3.43 -10.65
CA ASN A 28 2.09 -3.70 -12.08
C ASN A 28 2.32 -2.44 -12.92
N GLY A 29 2.73 -1.33 -12.29
CA GLY A 29 2.99 -0.06 -12.99
C GLY A 29 1.75 0.55 -13.66
N LYS A 30 0.55 0.22 -13.17
CA LYS A 30 -0.71 0.79 -13.66
C LYS A 30 -1.01 2.09 -12.93
N ASN A 31 -1.82 2.93 -13.58
CA ASN A 31 -2.29 4.17 -12.96
C ASN A 31 -3.08 3.91 -11.67
N ILE A 32 -2.69 4.62 -10.63
CA ILE A 32 -3.36 4.69 -9.33
C ILE A 32 -3.65 6.15 -9.01
N SER A 33 -4.58 6.39 -8.09
CA SER A 33 -4.86 7.76 -7.66
C SER A 33 -3.65 8.38 -6.93
N PRO A 34 -3.43 9.70 -7.01
CA PRO A 34 -2.38 10.37 -6.25
C PRO A 34 -2.46 10.07 -4.75
N ARG A 35 -3.68 10.01 -4.19
CA ARG A 35 -3.90 9.64 -2.77
C ARG A 35 -3.38 8.25 -2.45
N THR A 36 -3.67 7.25 -3.30
CA THR A 36 -3.15 5.88 -3.15
C THR A 36 -1.63 5.85 -3.18
N TYR A 37 -1.03 6.60 -4.11
CA TYR A 37 0.42 6.68 -4.21
C TYR A 37 1.03 7.24 -2.92
N CYS A 38 0.51 8.36 -2.40
CA CYS A 38 0.97 8.95 -1.14
C CYS A 38 0.86 7.98 0.04
N LEU A 39 -0.26 7.26 0.17
CA LEU A 39 -0.44 6.27 1.26
C LEU A 39 0.56 5.11 1.17
N LEU A 40 0.82 4.61 -0.04
CA LEU A 40 1.80 3.55 -0.26
C LEU A 40 3.24 4.02 0.01
N MET A 41 3.58 5.26 -0.36
CA MET A 41 4.90 5.84 -0.09
C MET A 41 5.10 6.16 1.39
N ALA A 42 4.08 6.71 2.07
CA ALA A 42 4.13 6.96 3.52
C ALA A 42 4.41 5.66 4.30
N TRP A 43 3.72 4.57 3.94
CA TRP A 43 3.98 3.26 4.53
C TRP A 43 5.37 2.69 4.21
N MET A 44 5.97 3.08 3.08
CA MET A 44 7.33 2.66 2.75
C MET A 44 8.38 3.40 3.60
N ASP A 45 8.12 4.65 3.94
CA ASP A 45 8.98 5.48 4.79
C ASP A 45 8.85 5.08 6.27
N ASP A 46 7.62 4.98 6.77
CA ASP A 46 7.31 4.50 8.12
C ASP A 46 6.29 3.33 8.07
N PRO A 47 6.77 2.09 8.13
CA PRO A 47 5.94 0.89 8.05
C PRO A 47 5.20 0.56 9.36
N ASP A 48 5.59 1.18 10.47
CA ASP A 48 5.08 0.97 11.82
C ASP A 48 4.04 2.03 12.22
N GLN A 49 3.79 3.00 11.34
CA GLN A 49 2.71 3.96 11.52
C GLN A 49 1.35 3.23 11.58
N PRO A 50 0.56 3.43 12.65
CA PRO A 50 -0.81 2.93 12.68
C PRO A 50 -1.60 3.63 11.57
N ALA A 51 -2.44 2.85 10.91
CA ALA A 51 -3.22 3.30 9.79
C ALA A 51 -4.08 4.52 10.21
N ALA A 52 -3.92 5.64 9.49
CA ALA A 52 -4.57 6.90 9.84
C ALA A 52 -6.11 6.73 9.84
N THR A 53 -6.70 6.83 11.04
CA THR A 53 -8.16 6.82 11.31
C THR A 53 -8.88 7.99 10.66
#